data_AF-A0A5S3YDH3-F1
#
_entry.id   AF-A0A5S3YDH3-F1
#
_cell.length_a   1.000
_cell.length_b   1.000
_cell.length_c   1.000
_cell.angle_alpha   90.00
_cell.angle_beta   90.00
_cell.angle_gamma   90.00
#
_symmetry.space_group_name_H-M   'P 1'
#
loop_
_entity.id
_entity.type
_entity.pdbx_description
1 polymer ?
#
loop_
_entity_poly.entity_id
_entity_poly.type
_entity_poly.pdbx_seq_one_letter_code
_entity_poly.pdbx_strand_id
1 'polypeptide(L)' 'VVKKDPSLTEKDIISHCRDNLTNYKVPKLVEFREELPKTNVGKILRRALKE' A
#
# COMPACT_ATOMS: atom_id res chain seq x y z
N VAL A 1 0.96 -2.54 -0.29
CA VAL A 1 0.15 -2.98 0.88
C VAL A 1 0.27 -4.49 0.98
N VAL A 2 0.41 -5.05 2.18
CA VAL A 2 0.34 -6.51 2.37
C VAL A 2 -1.10 -6.86 2.71
N LYS A 3 -1.78 -7.54 1.79
CA LYS A 3 -3.17 -7.93 1.99
C LYS A 3 -3.25 -9.12 2.96
N LYS A 4 -4.09 -9.01 3.99
CA LYS A 4 -4.48 -10.17 4.80
C LYS A 4 -5.62 -10.94 4.16
N ASP A 5 -6.50 -10.24 3.44
CA ASP A 5 -7.63 -10.82 2.74
C ASP A 5 -7.35 -10.85 1.22
N PRO A 6 -7.40 -12.01 0.56
CA PRO A 6 -7.19 -12.11 -0.88
C PRO A 6 -8.25 -11.38 -1.72
N SER A 7 -9.46 -11.11 -1.21
CA SER A 7 -10.51 -10.41 -1.96
C SER A 7 -10.37 -8.88 -1.97
N LEU A 8 -9.45 -8.33 -1.17
CA LEU A 8 -9.25 -6.89 -1.08
C LEU A 8 -8.66 -6.35 -2.39
N THR A 9 -9.35 -5.40 -3.03
CA THR A 9 -8.89 -4.80 -4.29
C THR A 9 -8.32 -3.40 -4.09
N GLU A 10 -7.60 -2.91 -5.10
CA GLU A 10 -7.03 -1.56 -5.09
C GLU A 10 -8.13 -0.50 -5.06
N LYS A 11 -9.26 -0.77 -5.74
CA LYS A 11 -10.42 0.11 -5.79
C LYS A 11 -11.03 0.30 -4.41
N ASP A 12 -11.12 -0.77 -3.62
CA ASP A 12 -11.67 -0.71 -2.26
C ASP A 12 -10.82 0.19 -1.36
N ILE A 13 -9.49 0.07 -1.46
CA ILE A 13 -8.56 0.94 -0.71
C ILE A 13 -8.70 2.39 -1.16
N ILE A 14 -8.75 2.65 -2.46
CA ILE A 14 -8.89 4.01 -2.99
C ILE A 14 -10.25 4.62 -2.58
N SER A 15 -11.34 3.86 -2.65
CA SER A 15 -12.67 4.30 -2.21
C SER A 15 -12.65 4.65 -0.73
N HIS A 16 -12.12 3.76 0.11
CA HIS A 16 -11.99 3.99 1.53
C HIS A 16 -11.15 5.24 1.83
N CYS A 17 -10.04 5.45 1.12
CA CYS A 17 -9.22 6.66 1.25
C CYS A 17 -9.96 7.92 0.79
N ARG A 18 -10.79 7.86 -0.27
CA ARG A 18 -11.57 9.03 -0.72
C ARG A 18 -12.66 9.41 0.28
N ASP A 19 -13.28 8.43 0.92
CA ASP A 19 -14.35 8.68 1.88
C ASP A 19 -13.81 9.24 3.21
N ASN A 20 -12.56 8.90 3.57
CA ASN A 20 -11.97 9.26 4.88
C ASN A 20 -10.85 10.33 4.79
N LEU A 21 -10.33 10.64 3.61
CA LEU A 21 -9.23 11.59 3.42
C LEU A 21 -9.61 12.68 2.42
N THR A 22 -9.01 13.85 2.62
CA THR A 22 -9.02 14.93 1.62
C THR A 22 -8.37 14.46 0.32
N ASN A 23 -8.91 14.87 -0.84
CA ASN A 23 -8.48 14.43 -2.17
C ASN A 23 -6.96 14.37 -2.42
N TYR A 24 -6.17 15.31 -1.89
CA TYR A 24 -4.72 15.34 -2.10
C TYR A 24 -3.95 14.27 -1.31
N LYS A 25 -4.57 13.65 -0.30
CA LYS A 25 -4.00 12.54 0.48
C LYS A 25 -4.40 11.17 -0.06
N VAL A 26 -5.28 11.11 -1.05
CA VAL A 26 -5.69 9.87 -1.67
C VAL A 26 -4.53 9.34 -2.52
N PRO A 27 -4.07 8.09 -2.31
CA PRO A 27 -2.98 7.52 -3.09
C PRO A 27 -3.38 7.39 -4.57
N LYS A 28 -2.43 7.70 -5.47
CA LYS A 28 -2.62 7.56 -6.92
C LYS A 28 -2.39 6.13 -7.42
N LEU A 29 -1.53 5.40 -6.72
CA LEU A 29 -1.15 4.02 -7.03
C LEU A 29 -1.21 3.20 -5.74
N VAL A 30 -1.81 2.02 -5.84
CA VAL A 30 -1.87 1.04 -4.76
C VAL A 30 -1.42 -0.28 -5.34
N GLU A 31 -0.32 -0.84 -4.82
CA GLU A 31 0.17 -2.14 -5.25
C GLU A 31 0.12 -3.12 -4.08
N PHE A 32 -0.34 -4.35 -4.33
CA PHE A 32 -0.30 -5.42 -3.34
C PHE A 32 0.96 -6.27 -3.53
N ARG A 33 1.72 -6.43 -2.44
CA ARG A 33 2.89 -7.32 -2.39
C ARG A 33 2.67 -8.36 -1.31
N GLU A 34 3.24 -9.54 -1.50
CA GLU A 34 3.19 -10.61 -0.50
C GLU A 34 3.97 -10.23 0.76
N GLU A 35 5.10 -9.55 0.59
CA GLU A 35 5.89 -9.02 1.68
C GLU A 35 6.48 -7.63 1.39
N LEU A 36 6.80 -6.90 2.45
CA LEU A 36 7.53 -5.65 2.35
C LEU A 36 9.03 -5.93 2.39
N PRO A 37 9.84 -5.33 1.49
CA PRO A 37 11.28 -5.49 1.52
C PRO A 37 11.82 -4.94 2.83
N LYS A 38 12.59 -5.75 3.54
CA LYS A 38 13.23 -5.39 4.81
C LYS A 38 14.74 -5.32 4.65
N THR A 39 15.38 -4.47 5.44
CA THR A 39 16.83 -4.50 5.63
C THR A 39 17.23 -5.74 6.43
N ASN A 40 18.51 -6.07 6.44
CA ASN A 40 19.06 -7.18 7.24
C ASN A 40 18.76 -7.07 8.75
N VAL A 41 18.42 -5.86 9.23
CA VAL A 41 18.01 -5.58 10.62
C VAL A 41 16.50 -5.38 10.77
N GLY A 42 15.70 -5.78 9.78
CA GLY A 42 14.23 -5.83 9.84
C GLY A 42 13.48 -4.52 9.52
N LYS A 43 14.17 -3.42 9.18
CA LYS A 43 13.51 -2.14 8.84
C LYS A 43 12.97 -2.15 7.42
N ILE A 44 11.85 -1.49 7.15
CA ILE A 44 11.29 -1.40 5.78
C ILE A 44 12.27 -0.64 4.86
N LEU A 45 12.67 -1.28 3.76
CA LEU A 45 13.57 -0.71 2.77
C LEU A 45 12.78 0.06 1.71
N ARG A 46 12.48 1.33 1.99
CA ARG A 46 11.69 2.20 1.10
C ARG A 46 12.28 2.38 -0.30
N ARG A 47 13.60 2.24 -0.46
CA ARG A 47 14.26 2.37 -1.78
C ARG A 47 13.84 1.26 -2.74
N ALA A 48 13.58 0.06 -2.25
CA ALA A 48 13.12 -1.08 -3.05
C ALA A 48 11.60 -1.04 -3.37
N LEU A 49 10.91 0.01 -2.93
CA LEU A 49 9.49 0.26 -3.20
C LEU A 49 9.27 1.36 -4.25
N LYS A 50 10.35 1.86 -4.89
CA LYS A 50 10.29 2.97 -5.85
C LYS A 50 10.09 2.56 -7.32
N GLU A 51 9.84 1.28 -7.58
CA GLU A 51 9.52 0.75 -8.90
C GLU A 51 8.01 0.55 -9.04
#